data_AF-A0A1S3IR00-F1
#
_entry.id   AF-A0A1S3IR00-F1
#
_cell.length_a   1.000
_cell.length_b   1.000
_cell.length_c   1.000
_cell.angle_alpha   90.00
_cell.angle_beta   90.00
_cell.angle_gamma   90.00
#
_symmetry.space_group_name_H-M   'P 1'
#
loop_
_entity.id
_entity.type
_entity.pdbx_description
1 polymer ?
#
loop_
_entity_poly.entity_id
_entity_poly.type
_entity_poly.pdbx_seq_one_letter_code
_entity_poly.pdbx_strand_id
1 'polypeptide(L)'
;MWLILATKYKYTRDVVYHGWTPVICAVAISSVGGLILDYAVTHFHGLAVFQPVINGVGGNLVAVQASRLATSLHRVSTPGIMPENAPRACANPCTAFCGKGPHSRTARVLLGLVVPGHLLFMCAIALVGAGHTTITARFTAVYLLAAVIQVIVLLYLANWMVHFMWKSGDDPDNFAIPYLTAVGDFLGTALLALAFQTLHWMGDKDGDVGE
;
A
#
# COMPACT_ATOMS: atom_id res chain seq x y z
N MET A 1 -29.63 3.91 14.11
CA MET A 1 -30.67 3.59 13.09
C MET A 1 -30.15 2.60 12.04
N TRP A 2 -29.10 2.93 11.26
CA TRP A 2 -28.56 2.05 10.21
C TRP A 2 -28.01 0.71 10.70
N LEU A 3 -27.32 0.66 11.84
CA LEU A 3 -26.87 -0.61 12.45
C LEU A 3 -28.03 -1.57 12.77
N ILE A 4 -29.17 -1.04 13.23
CA ILE A 4 -30.36 -1.84 13.59
C ILE A 4 -31.05 -2.36 12.33
N LEU A 5 -31.05 -1.59 11.25
CA LEU A 5 -31.54 -2.02 9.93
C LEU A 5 -30.62 -3.09 9.33
N ALA A 6 -29.30 -2.90 9.38
CA ALA A 6 -28.33 -3.82 8.80
C ALA A 6 -28.27 -5.18 9.53
N THR A 7 -28.50 -5.22 10.85
CA THR A 7 -28.54 -6.49 11.61
C THR A 7 -29.83 -7.30 11.37
N LYS A 8 -30.92 -6.67 10.93
CA LYS A 8 -32.19 -7.34 10.63
C LYS A 8 -32.16 -8.13 9.32
N TYR A 9 -31.34 -7.75 8.34
CA TYR A 9 -31.24 -8.46 7.07
C TYR A 9 -30.12 -9.51 7.11
N LYS A 10 -30.46 -10.76 6.76
CA LYS A 10 -29.55 -11.92 6.82
C LYS A 10 -28.23 -11.70 6.07
N TYR A 11 -28.25 -11.01 4.94
CA TYR A 11 -27.07 -10.77 4.09
C TYR A 11 -26.13 -9.70 4.63
N THR A 12 -26.64 -8.69 5.36
CA THR A 12 -25.82 -7.63 5.95
C THR A 12 -25.41 -7.93 7.39
N ARG A 13 -26.10 -8.87 8.05
CA ARG A 13 -25.80 -9.24 9.44
C ARG A 13 -24.36 -9.75 9.59
N ASP A 14 -23.91 -10.66 8.73
CA ASP A 14 -22.54 -11.20 8.79
C ASP A 14 -21.47 -10.13 8.60
N VAL A 15 -21.69 -9.19 7.66
CA VAL A 15 -20.79 -8.05 7.44
C VAL A 15 -20.71 -7.15 8.68
N VAL A 16 -21.82 -6.95 9.41
CA VAL A 16 -21.84 -6.12 10.62
C VAL A 16 -21.10 -6.77 11.79
N TYR A 17 -20.97 -8.09 11.87
CA TYR A 17 -20.23 -8.74 12.96
C TYR A 17 -18.75 -8.99 12.61
N HIS A 18 -18.46 -9.39 11.38
CA HIS A 18 -17.11 -9.78 10.96
C HIS A 18 -16.34 -8.67 10.23
N GLY A 19 -17.03 -7.67 9.67
CA GLY A 19 -16.41 -6.57 8.91
C GLY A 19 -15.63 -5.57 9.76
N TRP A 20 -15.82 -5.54 11.08
CA TRP A 20 -15.08 -4.63 11.97
C TRP A 20 -13.67 -5.10 12.27
N THR A 21 -13.43 -6.42 12.27
CA THR A 21 -12.09 -6.98 12.54
C THR A 21 -11.04 -6.41 11.59
N PRO A 22 -11.22 -6.42 10.25
CA PRO A 22 -10.22 -5.86 9.36
C PRO A 22 -10.05 -4.35 9.52
N VAL A 23 -11.14 -3.63 9.80
CA VAL A 23 -11.10 -2.17 10.00
C VAL A 23 -10.33 -1.81 11.27
N ILE A 24 -10.61 -2.44 12.41
CA ILE A 24 -9.96 -2.14 13.68
C ILE A 24 -8.47 -2.48 13.61
N CYS A 25 -8.12 -3.64 13.06
CA CYS A 25 -6.73 -4.02 12.86
C CYS A 25 -5.99 -3.10 11.87
N ALA A 26 -6.66 -2.66 10.80
CA ALA A 26 -6.10 -1.66 9.88
C ALA A 26 -5.85 -0.31 10.56
N VAL A 27 -6.79 0.17 11.39
CA VAL A 27 -6.61 1.40 12.18
C VAL A 27 -5.43 1.26 13.15
N ALA A 28 -5.28 0.12 13.82
CA ALA A 28 -4.14 -0.12 14.70
C ALA A 28 -2.80 -0.08 13.95
N ILE A 29 -2.69 -0.74 12.80
CA ILE A 29 -1.48 -0.71 11.96
C ILE A 29 -1.18 0.71 11.46
N SER A 30 -2.18 1.41 10.93
CA SER A 30 -2.03 2.77 10.41
C SER A 30 -1.68 3.76 11.53
N SER A 31 -2.17 3.54 12.76
CA SER A 31 -1.81 4.33 13.93
C SER A 31 -0.32 4.24 14.27
N VAL A 32 0.31 3.06 14.11
CA VAL A 32 1.78 2.92 14.25
C VAL A 32 2.49 3.74 13.17
N GLY A 33 1.98 3.73 11.93
CA GLY A 33 2.47 4.61 10.86
C GLY A 33 2.33 6.09 11.22
N GLY A 34 1.20 6.48 11.81
CA GLY A 34 0.95 7.85 12.29
C GLY A 34 1.92 8.31 13.38
N LEU A 35 2.34 7.43 14.29
CA LEU A 35 3.36 7.75 15.29
C LEU A 35 4.74 7.99 14.66
N ILE A 36 5.10 7.19 13.64
CA ILE A 36 6.33 7.40 12.88
C ILE A 36 6.26 8.72 12.14
N LEU A 37 5.11 9.05 11.55
CA LEU A 37 4.88 10.33 10.89
C LEU A 37 5.08 11.50 11.85
N ASP A 38 4.42 11.47 13.01
CA ASP A 38 4.47 12.55 13.99
C ASP A 38 5.92 12.83 14.42
N TYR A 39 6.67 11.76 14.70
CA TYR A 39 8.10 11.86 14.97
C TYR A 39 8.90 12.39 13.76
N ALA A 40 8.62 11.93 12.54
CA ALA A 40 9.40 12.31 11.37
C ALA A 40 9.11 13.75 10.90
N VAL A 41 7.87 14.23 11.00
CA VAL A 41 7.48 15.59 10.59
C VAL A 41 8.06 16.65 11.53
N THR A 42 8.24 16.34 12.81
CA THR A 42 8.92 17.25 13.75
C THR A 42 10.40 17.45 13.43
N HIS A 43 11.04 16.51 12.71
CA HIS A 43 12.44 16.61 12.27
C HIS A 43 12.59 17.02 10.80
N PHE A 44 11.57 16.75 9.97
CA PHE A 44 11.58 17.00 8.53
C PHE A 44 10.22 17.52 8.04
N HIS A 45 10.01 18.84 8.08
CA HIS A 45 8.71 19.46 7.74
C HIS A 45 8.22 19.13 6.31
N GLY A 46 9.14 18.98 5.35
CA GLY A 46 8.82 18.62 3.97
C GLY A 46 8.16 17.26 3.80
N LEU A 47 8.37 16.35 4.74
CA LEU A 47 7.86 14.97 4.69
C LEU A 47 6.33 14.92 4.61
N ALA A 48 5.65 15.83 5.31
CA ALA A 48 4.18 15.86 5.38
C ALA A 48 3.52 16.04 4.00
N VAL A 49 4.17 16.71 3.06
CA VAL A 49 3.64 16.94 1.71
C VAL A 49 3.74 15.68 0.83
N PHE A 50 4.75 14.84 1.06
CA PHE A 50 5.00 13.63 0.27
C PHE A 50 4.30 12.38 0.82
N GLN A 51 3.93 12.39 2.10
CA GLN A 51 3.29 11.24 2.74
C GLN A 51 1.93 10.86 2.10
N PRO A 52 1.00 11.79 1.82
CA PRO A 52 -0.24 11.45 1.13
C PRO A 52 0.00 10.85 -0.26
N VAL A 53 1.06 11.28 -0.95
CA VAL A 53 1.40 10.78 -2.28
C VAL A 53 1.90 9.35 -2.22
N ILE A 54 2.87 9.05 -1.35
CA ILE A 54 3.46 7.71 -1.27
C ILE A 54 2.46 6.67 -0.76
N ASN A 55 1.66 7.03 0.24
CA ASN A 55 0.64 6.16 0.78
C ASN A 55 -0.53 6.01 -0.21
N GLY A 56 -0.98 7.11 -0.82
CA GLY A 56 -2.07 7.10 -1.80
C GLY A 56 -1.75 6.29 -3.06
N VAL A 57 -0.56 6.47 -3.64
CA VAL A 57 -0.14 5.70 -4.82
C VAL A 57 0.00 4.22 -4.46
N GLY A 58 0.75 3.88 -3.40
CA GLY A 58 0.95 2.49 -3.01
C GLY A 58 -0.33 1.76 -2.62
N GLY A 59 -1.17 2.40 -1.80
CA GLY A 59 -2.46 1.89 -1.35
C GLY A 59 -3.43 1.62 -2.50
N ASN A 60 -3.53 2.54 -3.45
CA ASN A 60 -4.41 2.35 -4.62
C ASN A 60 -3.90 1.24 -5.55
N LEU A 61 -2.60 1.17 -5.82
CA LEU A 61 -2.03 0.13 -6.68
C LEU A 61 -2.19 -1.26 -6.06
N VAL A 62 -1.95 -1.39 -4.75
CA VAL A 62 -2.10 -2.68 -4.07
C VAL A 62 -3.56 -3.11 -3.99
N ALA A 63 -4.50 -2.18 -3.79
CA ALA A 63 -5.93 -2.46 -3.84
C ALA A 63 -6.36 -3.00 -5.22
N VAL A 64 -5.92 -2.36 -6.31
CA VAL A 64 -6.19 -2.84 -7.68
C VAL A 64 -5.66 -4.26 -7.89
N GLN A 65 -4.44 -4.55 -7.42
CA GLN A 65 -3.87 -5.89 -7.54
C GLN A 65 -4.65 -6.92 -6.70
N ALA A 66 -4.98 -6.59 -5.46
CA ALA A 66 -5.73 -7.46 -4.56
C ALA A 66 -7.11 -7.81 -5.12
N SER A 67 -7.87 -6.80 -5.58
CA SER A 67 -9.20 -7.02 -6.19
C SER A 67 -9.14 -7.88 -7.44
N ARG A 68 -8.12 -7.74 -8.28
CA ARG A 68 -7.96 -8.59 -9.47
C ARG A 68 -7.62 -10.02 -9.13
N LEU A 69 -6.80 -10.24 -8.10
CA LEU A 69 -6.52 -11.59 -7.59
C LEU A 69 -7.79 -12.22 -7.01
N ALA A 70 -8.52 -11.51 -6.16
CA ALA A 70 -9.77 -11.97 -5.55
C ALA A 70 -10.83 -12.28 -6.62
N THR A 71 -11.06 -11.36 -7.57
CA THR A 71 -11.99 -11.57 -8.70
C THR A 71 -11.60 -12.80 -9.52
N SER A 72 -10.31 -13.03 -9.76
CA SER A 72 -9.84 -14.20 -10.49
C SER A 72 -10.12 -15.50 -9.74
N LEU A 73 -10.03 -15.50 -8.41
CA LEU A 73 -10.33 -16.66 -7.58
C LEU A 73 -11.83 -16.94 -7.49
N HIS A 74 -12.65 -15.89 -7.35
CA HIS A 74 -14.12 -15.96 -7.38
C HIS A 74 -14.67 -16.51 -8.71
N ARG A 75 -13.96 -16.33 -9.83
CA ARG A 75 -14.35 -16.90 -11.12
C ARG A 75 -14.17 -18.41 -11.22
N VAL A 76 -13.30 -19.01 -10.41
CA VAL A 76 -12.89 -20.41 -10.54
C VAL A 76 -13.22 -21.26 -9.32
N SER A 77 -13.50 -20.63 -8.18
CA SER A 77 -13.78 -21.30 -6.91
C SER A 77 -14.56 -20.38 -5.98
N THR A 78 -15.02 -20.93 -4.87
CA THR A 78 -15.56 -20.16 -3.73
C THR A 78 -14.52 -20.08 -2.61
N PRO A 79 -14.55 -19.04 -1.75
CA PRO A 79 -13.66 -18.96 -0.58
C PRO A 79 -13.66 -20.26 0.22
N GLY A 80 -12.48 -20.72 0.63
CA GLY A 80 -12.26 -21.97 1.36
C GLY A 80 -12.00 -23.19 0.46
N ILE A 81 -12.28 -23.10 -0.84
CA ILE A 81 -11.98 -24.16 -1.81
C ILE A 81 -10.85 -23.69 -2.72
N MET A 82 -9.69 -24.35 -2.63
CA MET A 82 -8.54 -24.01 -3.48
C MET A 82 -8.70 -24.65 -4.86
N PRO A 83 -8.57 -23.89 -5.97
CA PRO A 83 -8.54 -24.47 -7.31
C PRO A 83 -7.39 -25.46 -7.46
N GLU A 84 -7.62 -26.58 -8.14
CA GLU A 84 -6.65 -27.67 -8.33
C GLU A 84 -5.35 -27.22 -9.03
N ASN A 85 -5.43 -26.15 -9.82
CA ASN A 85 -4.29 -25.52 -10.52
C ASN A 85 -3.92 -24.12 -9.97
N ALA A 86 -4.36 -23.77 -8.76
CA ALA A 86 -4.05 -22.47 -8.20
C ALA A 86 -2.55 -22.33 -7.87
N PRO A 87 -1.91 -21.20 -8.23
CA PRO A 87 -0.56 -20.92 -7.81
C PRO A 87 -0.50 -20.91 -6.27
N ARG A 88 0.57 -21.51 -5.70
CA ARG A 88 0.75 -21.60 -4.24
C ARG A 88 0.75 -20.19 -3.62
N ALA A 89 0.12 -20.04 -2.46
CA ALA A 89 0.10 -18.79 -1.69
C ALA A 89 1.50 -18.23 -1.40
N CYS A 90 2.51 -19.10 -1.30
CA CYS A 90 3.91 -18.75 -1.09
C CYS A 90 4.72 -18.97 -2.37
N ALA A 91 4.36 -18.27 -3.45
CA ALA A 91 5.19 -18.27 -4.66
C ALA A 91 6.38 -17.30 -4.46
N ASN A 92 7.59 -17.72 -4.83
CA ASN A 92 8.81 -16.89 -4.72
C ASN A 92 8.59 -15.50 -5.35
N PRO A 93 9.23 -14.42 -4.88
CA PRO A 93 9.07 -13.07 -5.43
C PRO A 93 9.26 -13.01 -6.96
N CYS A 94 10.24 -13.74 -7.50
CA CYS A 94 10.45 -13.86 -8.94
C CYS A 94 9.25 -14.47 -9.68
N THR A 95 8.50 -15.39 -9.08
CA THR A 95 7.28 -15.91 -9.70
C THR A 95 6.13 -14.91 -9.64
N ALA A 96 6.06 -14.09 -8.60
CA ALA A 96 5.08 -13.01 -8.49
C ALA A 96 5.30 -11.94 -9.58
N PHE A 97 6.55 -11.52 -9.82
CA PHE A 97 6.86 -10.43 -10.75
C PHE A 97 7.29 -10.87 -12.15
N CYS A 98 8.07 -11.94 -12.28
CA CYS A 98 8.63 -12.42 -13.55
C CYS A 98 7.82 -13.57 -14.19
N GLY A 99 6.67 -13.93 -13.61
CA GLY A 99 5.77 -14.92 -14.18
C GLY A 99 5.17 -14.49 -15.53
N LYS A 100 4.81 -15.48 -16.35
CA LYS A 100 4.07 -15.27 -17.62
C LYS A 100 2.56 -15.09 -17.40
N GLY A 101 2.07 -15.28 -16.17
CA GLY A 101 0.66 -15.21 -15.83
C GLY A 101 0.07 -13.79 -15.88
N PRO A 102 -1.27 -13.67 -15.97
CA PRO A 102 -1.95 -12.37 -16.02
C PRO A 102 -1.70 -11.53 -14.76
N HIS A 103 -1.55 -12.16 -13.59
CA HIS A 103 -1.30 -11.49 -12.32
C HIS A 103 0.10 -10.87 -12.24
N SER A 104 1.12 -11.58 -12.74
CA SER A 104 2.50 -11.07 -12.85
C SER A 104 2.63 -9.99 -13.92
N ARG A 105 1.84 -10.06 -15.01
CA ARG A 105 1.75 -8.97 -15.99
C ARG A 105 1.19 -7.71 -15.36
N THR A 106 0.11 -7.82 -14.59
CA THR A 106 -0.48 -6.66 -13.91
C THR A 106 0.46 -6.09 -12.85
N ALA A 107 1.11 -6.92 -12.04
CA ALA A 107 2.10 -6.45 -11.07
C ALA A 107 3.22 -5.63 -11.74
N ARG A 108 3.72 -6.07 -12.90
CA ARG A 108 4.73 -5.31 -13.68
C ARG A 108 4.19 -4.00 -14.25
N VAL A 109 2.95 -3.99 -14.73
CA VAL A 109 2.31 -2.74 -15.22
C VAL A 109 2.14 -1.75 -14.07
N LEU A 110 1.62 -2.20 -12.92
CA LEU A 110 1.45 -1.36 -11.73
C LEU A 110 2.80 -0.84 -11.23
N LEU A 111 3.83 -1.68 -11.20
CA LEU A 111 5.20 -1.28 -10.84
C LEU A 111 5.77 -0.25 -11.83
N GLY A 112 5.52 -0.43 -13.13
CA GLY A 112 5.92 0.52 -14.17
C GLY A 112 5.22 1.88 -14.08
N LEU A 113 4.03 1.94 -13.47
CA LEU A 113 3.28 3.18 -13.25
C LEU A 113 3.78 3.99 -12.05
N VAL A 114 4.58 3.39 -11.16
CA VAL A 114 5.09 4.07 -9.95
C VAL A 114 5.94 5.28 -10.32
N VAL A 115 7.00 5.09 -11.09
CA VAL A 115 7.92 6.18 -11.46
C VAL A 115 7.22 7.37 -12.14
N PRO A 116 6.46 7.18 -13.25
CA PRO A 116 5.79 8.30 -13.90
C PRO A 116 4.69 8.93 -13.01
N GLY A 117 3.97 8.13 -12.21
CA GLY A 117 2.95 8.64 -11.30
C GLY A 117 3.54 9.55 -10.21
N HIS A 118 4.63 9.11 -9.57
CA HIS A 118 5.32 9.89 -8.56
C HIS A 118 5.98 11.16 -9.13
N LEU A 119 6.56 11.10 -10.33
CA LEU A 119 7.10 12.28 -11.01
C LEU A 119 6.01 13.31 -11.32
N LEU A 120 4.82 12.85 -11.73
CA LEU A 120 3.67 13.73 -11.96
C LEU A 120 3.25 14.44 -10.66
N PHE A 121 3.14 13.72 -9.55
CA PHE A 121 2.80 14.33 -8.26
C PHE A 121 3.89 15.28 -7.75
N MET A 122 5.17 14.94 -7.91
CA MET A 122 6.27 15.85 -7.58
C MET A 122 6.21 17.15 -8.40
N CYS A 123 5.91 17.06 -9.69
CA CYS A 123 5.70 18.23 -10.54
C CYS A 123 4.51 19.07 -10.06
N ALA A 124 3.39 18.44 -9.71
CA ALA A 124 2.23 19.14 -9.16
C ALA A 124 2.55 19.87 -7.84
N ILE A 125 3.29 19.21 -6.94
CA ILE A 125 3.77 19.80 -5.68
C ILE A 125 4.65 21.03 -5.95
N ALA A 126 5.60 20.92 -6.90
CA ALA A 126 6.46 22.04 -7.30
C ALA A 126 5.67 23.22 -7.87
N LEU A 127 4.63 22.96 -8.68
CA LEU A 127 3.80 24.00 -9.29
C LEU A 127 2.92 24.73 -8.26
N VAL A 128 2.43 24.02 -7.25
CA VAL A 128 1.63 24.62 -6.16
C VAL A 128 2.51 25.41 -5.19
N GLY A 129 3.83 25.21 -5.22
CA GLY A 129 4.73 25.73 -4.18
C GLY A 129 4.45 25.10 -2.82
N ALA A 130 3.85 23.90 -2.80
CA ALA A 130 3.58 23.16 -1.58
C ALA A 130 4.84 22.45 -1.13
N GLY A 131 5.27 22.68 0.10
CA GLY A 131 6.49 22.09 0.64
C GLY A 131 7.65 23.06 0.54
N HIS A 132 8.09 23.53 1.71
CA HIS A 132 9.38 24.19 1.92
C HIS A 132 10.51 23.18 1.69
N THR A 133 10.56 22.52 0.52
CA THR A 133 11.61 21.55 0.17
C THR A 133 11.98 21.73 -1.27
N THR A 134 13.27 21.95 -1.50
CA THR A 134 13.89 21.94 -2.82
C THR A 134 13.80 20.53 -3.40
N ILE A 135 13.10 20.38 -4.53
CA ILE A 135 13.06 19.10 -5.26
C ILE A 135 14.39 18.96 -6.01
N THR A 136 15.41 18.47 -5.32
CA THR A 136 16.72 18.18 -5.89
C THR A 136 16.72 16.83 -6.63
N ALA A 137 17.62 16.65 -7.59
CA ALA A 137 17.77 15.35 -8.27
C ALA A 137 18.11 14.20 -7.30
N ARG A 138 18.84 14.51 -6.21
CA ARG A 138 19.15 13.56 -5.13
C ARG A 138 17.90 13.17 -4.36
N PHE A 139 17.12 14.15 -3.91
CA PHE A 139 15.83 13.93 -3.25
C PHE A 139 14.93 13.04 -4.12
N THR A 140 14.75 13.40 -5.39
CA THR A 140 13.93 12.64 -6.33
C THR A 140 14.40 11.19 -6.47
N ALA A 141 15.72 10.94 -6.56
CA ALA A 141 16.24 9.58 -6.70
C ALA A 141 15.97 8.72 -5.46
N VAL A 142 16.23 9.23 -4.26
CA VAL A 142 16.01 8.50 -3.00
C VAL A 142 14.51 8.28 -2.74
N TYR A 143 13.69 9.30 -2.98
CA TYR A 143 12.23 9.21 -2.86
C TYR A 143 11.63 8.17 -3.82
N LEU A 144 12.04 8.19 -5.09
CA LEU A 144 11.57 7.20 -6.08
C LEU A 144 12.01 5.79 -5.71
N LEU A 145 13.22 5.61 -5.17
CA LEU A 145 13.67 4.32 -4.67
C LEU A 145 12.78 3.82 -3.53
N ALA A 146 12.48 4.67 -2.55
CA ALA A 146 11.58 4.34 -1.44
C ALA A 146 10.17 3.95 -1.94
N ALA A 147 9.61 4.73 -2.87
CA ALA A 147 8.30 4.44 -3.47
C ALA A 147 8.28 3.10 -4.24
N VAL A 148 9.31 2.82 -5.03
CA VAL A 148 9.43 1.55 -5.77
C VAL A 148 9.55 0.38 -4.81
N ILE A 149 10.38 0.48 -3.77
CA ILE A 149 10.52 -0.56 -2.73
C ILE A 149 9.18 -0.80 -2.04
N GLN A 150 8.48 0.26 -1.64
CA GLN A 150 7.18 0.16 -0.98
C GLN A 150 6.17 -0.61 -1.83
N VAL A 151 6.03 -0.26 -3.11
CA VAL A 151 5.09 -0.93 -4.03
C VAL A 151 5.49 -2.38 -4.31
N ILE A 152 6.80 -2.69 -4.43
CA ILE A 152 7.26 -4.08 -4.57
C ILE A 152 6.83 -4.92 -3.37
N VAL A 153 7.06 -4.43 -2.15
CA VAL A 153 6.67 -5.14 -0.93
C VAL A 153 5.15 -5.33 -0.88
N LEU A 154 4.39 -4.28 -1.19
CA LEU A 154 2.93 -4.34 -1.19
C LEU A 154 2.34 -5.31 -2.21
N LEU A 155 2.82 -5.28 -3.45
CA LEU A 155 2.33 -6.20 -4.50
C LEU A 155 2.64 -7.66 -4.15
N TYR A 156 3.79 -7.92 -3.52
CA TYR A 156 4.13 -9.25 -3.02
C TYR A 156 3.21 -9.68 -1.88
N LEU A 157 2.99 -8.80 -0.89
CA LEU A 157 2.08 -9.05 0.22
C LEU A 157 0.64 -9.27 -0.25
N ALA A 158 0.19 -8.54 -1.27
CA ALA A 158 -1.14 -8.73 -1.86
C ALA A 158 -1.32 -10.14 -2.43
N ASN A 159 -0.32 -10.62 -3.19
CA ASN A 159 -0.35 -11.98 -3.72
C ASN A 159 -0.41 -13.00 -2.58
N TRP A 160 0.42 -12.86 -1.55
CA TRP A 160 0.42 -13.79 -0.43
C TRP A 160 -0.89 -13.75 0.38
N MET A 161 -1.33 -12.55 0.79
CA MET A 161 -2.46 -12.34 1.68
C MET A 161 -3.78 -12.77 1.04
N VAL A 162 -3.99 -12.48 -0.24
CA VAL A 162 -5.21 -12.89 -0.96
C VAL A 162 -5.34 -14.41 -1.00
N HIS A 163 -4.28 -15.14 -1.36
CA HIS A 163 -4.33 -16.61 -1.39
C HIS A 163 -4.42 -17.22 0.02
N PHE A 164 -3.80 -16.58 1.02
CA PHE A 164 -3.91 -17.00 2.41
C PHE A 164 -5.36 -16.88 2.92
N MET A 165 -5.98 -15.71 2.75
CA MET A 165 -7.38 -15.48 3.14
C MET A 165 -8.35 -16.38 2.38
N TRP A 166 -8.11 -16.55 1.08
CA TRP A 166 -8.89 -17.48 0.27
C TRP A 166 -8.87 -18.91 0.82
N LYS A 167 -7.69 -19.37 1.27
CA LYS A 167 -7.53 -20.70 1.90
C LYS A 167 -8.27 -20.78 3.25
N SER A 168 -8.31 -19.69 4.00
CA SER A 168 -8.98 -19.61 5.30
C SER A 168 -10.51 -19.50 5.20
N GLY A 169 -11.07 -19.31 3.99
CA GLY A 169 -12.51 -19.13 3.79
C GLY A 169 -12.97 -17.68 3.87
N ASP A 170 -12.04 -16.74 4.09
CA ASP A 170 -12.33 -15.32 4.16
C ASP A 170 -12.32 -14.70 2.77
N ASP A 171 -13.25 -13.77 2.51
CA ASP A 171 -13.30 -13.04 1.25
C ASP A 171 -12.20 -11.96 1.20
N PRO A 172 -11.16 -12.09 0.36
CA PRO A 172 -10.04 -11.17 0.36
C PRO A 172 -10.44 -9.74 0.01
N ASP A 173 -11.55 -9.53 -0.69
CA ASP A 173 -12.04 -8.17 -0.99
C ASP A 173 -12.50 -7.43 0.29
N ASN A 174 -13.00 -8.17 1.30
CA ASN A 174 -13.46 -7.59 2.56
C ASN A 174 -12.33 -7.44 3.60
N PHE A 175 -11.32 -8.30 3.56
CA PHE A 175 -10.28 -8.37 4.60
C PHE A 175 -8.89 -7.94 4.10
N ALA A 176 -8.48 -8.32 2.89
CA ALA A 176 -7.10 -8.10 2.42
C ALA A 176 -6.86 -6.63 2.08
N ILE A 177 -7.81 -5.97 1.41
CA ILE A 177 -7.65 -4.58 0.96
C ILE A 177 -7.43 -3.63 2.15
N PRO A 178 -8.25 -3.64 3.22
CA PRO A 178 -8.00 -2.80 4.39
C PRO A 178 -6.61 -3.03 5.03
N TYR A 179 -6.17 -4.29 5.15
CA TYR A 179 -4.85 -4.60 5.71
C TYR A 179 -3.71 -4.15 4.81
N LEU A 180 -3.79 -4.40 3.50
CA LEU A 180 -2.76 -4.02 2.55
C LEU A 180 -2.61 -2.50 2.48
N THR A 181 -3.72 -1.76 2.53
CA THR A 181 -3.68 -0.29 2.59
C THR A 181 -3.04 0.18 3.89
N ALA A 182 -3.43 -0.36 5.05
CA ALA A 182 -2.83 0.03 6.32
C ALA A 182 -1.33 -0.30 6.42
N VAL A 183 -0.92 -1.47 5.91
CA VAL A 183 0.50 -1.83 5.78
C VAL A 183 1.21 -0.88 4.80
N GLY A 184 0.52 -0.46 3.75
CA GLY A 184 1.02 0.53 2.79
C GLY A 184 1.25 1.89 3.41
N ASP A 185 0.35 2.35 4.28
CA ASP A 185 0.50 3.59 5.04
C ASP A 185 1.70 3.54 5.97
N PHE A 186 1.82 2.43 6.73
CA PHE A 186 2.94 2.21 7.63
C PHE A 186 4.28 2.16 6.87
N LEU A 187 4.38 1.31 5.84
CA LEU A 187 5.60 1.14 5.05
C LEU A 187 5.97 2.42 4.29
N GLY A 188 4.99 3.09 3.68
CA GLY A 188 5.21 4.33 2.94
C GLY A 188 5.74 5.43 3.85
N THR A 189 5.14 5.59 5.03
CA THR A 189 5.60 6.57 6.02
C THR A 189 7.00 6.23 6.54
N ALA A 190 7.27 4.97 6.90
CA ALA A 190 8.56 4.55 7.41
C ALA A 190 9.68 4.69 6.36
N LEU A 191 9.43 4.26 5.12
CA LEU A 191 10.41 4.38 4.03
C LEU A 191 10.64 5.84 3.64
N LEU A 192 9.61 6.68 3.70
CA LEU A 192 9.74 8.11 3.48
C LEU A 192 10.59 8.77 4.58
N ALA A 193 10.34 8.44 5.85
CA ALA A 193 11.16 8.92 6.96
C ALA A 193 12.64 8.51 6.80
N LEU A 194 12.88 7.25 6.43
CA LEU A 194 14.24 6.76 6.11
C LEU A 194 14.85 7.51 4.93
N ALA A 195 14.09 7.82 3.88
CA ALA A 195 14.57 8.60 2.74
C ALA A 195 15.07 9.99 3.18
N PHE A 196 14.28 10.72 3.96
CA PHE A 196 14.68 12.03 4.52
C PHE A 196 15.90 11.91 5.44
N GLN A 197 15.93 10.89 6.30
CA GLN A 197 17.08 10.63 7.17
C GLN A 197 18.37 10.37 6.37
N THR A 198 18.30 9.58 5.28
CA THR A 198 19.46 9.30 4.44
C THR A 198 19.95 10.56 3.71
N LEU A 199 19.03 11.43 3.25
CA LEU A 199 19.38 12.70 2.62
C LEU A 199 20.06 13.66 3.60
N HIS A 200 19.58 13.71 4.84
CA HIS A 200 20.23 14.48 5.92
C HIS A 200 21.68 14.03 6.11
N TRP A 201 21.92 12.71 6.20
CA TRP A 201 23.27 12.15 6.37
C TRP A 201 24.19 12.39 5.18
N MET A 202 23.63 12.42 3.96
CA MET A 202 24.39 12.70 2.74
C MET A 202 24.75 14.19 2.56
N GLY A 203 24.39 15.04 3.51
CA GLY A 203 24.76 16.45 3.50
C GLY A 203 23.99 17.28 2.49
N ASP A 204 22.81 16.83 2.06
CA ASP A 204 21.79 17.72 1.52
C ASP A 204 21.26 18.53 2.73
N LYS A 205 22.05 19.51 3.17
CA LYS A 205 21.67 20.50 4.19
C LYS A 205 21.11 21.73 3.50
N ASP A 206 20.21 21.53 2.54
CA ASP A 206 19.24 22.59 2.25
C ASP A 206 18.48 22.82 3.57
N GLY A 207 18.20 24.06 3.93
CA GLY A 207 17.81 24.48 5.30
C GLY A 207 16.54 23.84 5.91
N ASP A 208 16.02 22.78 5.30
CA ASP A 208 14.78 22.07 5.60
C ASP A 208 14.99 20.58 5.94
N VAL A 209 16.24 20.08 5.92
CA VAL A 209 16.56 18.69 6.25
C VAL A 209 16.96 18.52 7.72
N GLY A 210 16.68 19.50 8.58
CA GLY A 210 16.86 19.42 10.03
C GLY A 210 17.54 20.65 10.59
N GLU A 211 16.81 21.36 11.45
CA GLU A 211 17.38 22.14 12.57
C GLU A 211 17.22 21.33 13.86
#